data_AF-A0A7Y8Q5B0-F1
#
_entry.id   AF-A0A7Y8Q5B0-F1
#
_cell.length_a   1.000
_cell.length_b   1.000
_cell.length_c   1.000
_cell.angle_alpha   90.00
_cell.angle_beta   90.00
_cell.angle_gamma   90.00
#
_symmetry.space_group_name_H-M   'P 1'
#
loop_
_entity.id
_entity.type
_entity.pdbx_description
1 polymer ?
#
loop_
_entity_poly.entity_id
_entity_poly.type
_entity_poly.pdbx_seq_one_letter_code
_entity_poly.pdbx_strand_id
1 'polypeptide(L)' 'MSELKLSLEQIDADAALIIVRLDSTRYPTVAQVEHLKEHLQRVSIEIGKPVMVVGHGQSIEQLNDEQLRGLGLQRIS' A
#
# COMPACT_ATOMS: atom_id res chain seq x y z
N MET A 1 -19.93 -1.13 12.61
CA MET A 1 -18.93 -0.57 11.68
C MET A 1 -17.79 -1.56 11.61
N SER A 2 -17.51 -2.12 10.44
CA SER A 2 -16.44 -3.12 10.29
C SER A 2 -15.10 -2.41 10.32
N GLU A 3 -14.29 -2.68 11.34
CA GLU A 3 -12.92 -2.18 11.43
C GLU A 3 -12.12 -2.72 10.24
N LEU A 4 -11.53 -1.82 9.45
CA LEU A 4 -10.56 -2.21 8.43
C LEU A 4 -9.34 -2.78 9.14
N LYS A 5 -9.24 -4.11 9.23
CA LYS A 5 -8.05 -4.80 9.72
C LYS A 5 -6.91 -4.67 8.71
N LEU A 6 -6.18 -3.57 8.80
CA LEU A 6 -4.93 -3.35 8.10
C LEU A 6 -3.78 -3.87 8.98
N SER A 7 -2.90 -4.69 8.42
CA SER A 7 -1.62 -5.01 9.07
C SER A 7 -0.57 -4.09 8.46
N LEU A 8 -0.08 -3.14 9.25
CA LEU A 8 1.05 -2.29 8.88
C LEU A 8 2.32 -2.92 9.45
N GLU A 9 3.24 -3.29 8.57
CA GLU A 9 4.61 -3.66 8.96
C GLU A 9 5.54 -2.50 8.57
N GLN A 10 5.99 -1.74 9.56
CA GLN A 10 7.12 -0.83 9.39
C GLN A 10 8.39 -1.57 9.81
N ILE A 11 9.26 -1.84 8.83
CA ILE A 11 10.49 -2.62 9.06
C ILE A 11 11.58 -1.76 9.72
N ASP A 12 11.60 -0.44 9.45
CA ASP A 12 12.56 0.52 10.00
C ASP A 12 11.94 1.93 10.11
N ALA A 13 12.41 2.74 11.07
CA ALA A 13 12.06 4.15 11.21
C ALA A 13 12.47 4.96 9.97
N ASP A 14 13.57 4.58 9.31
CA ASP A 14 14.08 5.22 8.09
C ASP A 14 13.57 4.57 6.80
N ALA A 15 12.56 3.70 6.90
CA ALA A 15 11.95 3.09 5.72
C ALA A 15 11.41 4.17 4.78
N ALA A 16 11.88 4.12 3.53
CA ALA A 16 11.52 5.04 2.45
C ALA A 16 10.11 4.79 1.87
N LEU A 17 9.48 3.67 2.22
CA LEU A 17 8.20 3.23 1.70
C LEU A 17 7.45 2.39 2.75
N ILE A 18 6.15 2.62 2.89
CA ILE A 18 5.25 1.76 3.66
C ILE A 18 4.43 0.90 2.70
N ILE A 19 4.36 -0.40 2.98
CA ILE A 19 3.59 -1.35 2.19
C ILE A 19 2.42 -1.85 3.02
N VAL A 20 1.22 -1.62 2.51
CA VAL A 20 -0.04 -2.10 3.06
C VAL A 20 -0.49 -3.30 2.25
N ARG A 21 -0.53 -4.47 2.89
CA ARG A 21 -1.07 -5.68 2.27
C ARG A 21 -2.57 -5.72 2.45
N LEU A 22 -3.28 -5.68 1.32
CA LEU A 22 -4.72 -5.71 1.27
C LEU A 22 -5.24 -7.10 0.92
N ASP A 23 -5.99 -7.70 1.84
CA ASP A 23 -6.83 -8.85 1.53
C ASP A 23 -8.16 -8.37 0.94
N SER A 24 -8.23 -8.25 -0.38
CA SER A 24 -9.43 -7.77 -1.10
C SER A 24 -10.66 -8.63 -0.84
N THR A 25 -10.51 -9.90 -0.45
CA THR A 25 -11.62 -10.79 -0.11
C THR A 25 -12.40 -10.34 1.13
N ARG A 26 -11.79 -9.48 1.96
CA ARG A 26 -12.41 -8.89 3.16
C ARG A 26 -13.18 -7.61 2.87
N TYR A 27 -13.17 -7.12 1.63
CA TYR A 27 -13.84 -5.91 1.21
C TYR A 27 -14.99 -6.26 0.27
N PRO A 28 -16.25 -6.30 0.77
CA PRO A 28 -17.41 -6.67 -0.03
C PRO A 28 -17.73 -5.71 -1.19
N THR A 29 -17.16 -4.50 -1.22
CA THR A 29 -17.44 -3.53 -2.27
C THR A 29 -16.22 -2.75 -2.73
N VAL A 30 -16.22 -2.37 -4.02
CA VAL A 30 -15.23 -1.48 -4.62
C VAL A 30 -15.14 -0.15 -3.86
N ALA A 31 -16.28 0.38 -3.40
CA ALA A 31 -16.33 1.64 -2.65
C ALA A 31 -15.52 1.60 -1.34
N GLN A 32 -15.48 0.45 -0.65
CA GLN A 32 -14.67 0.31 0.57
C GLN A 32 -13.17 0.27 0.27
N VAL A 33 -12.79 -0.31 -0.88
CA VAL A 33 -11.40 -0.31 -1.34
C VAL A 33 -10.97 1.11 -1.74
N GLU A 34 -11.82 1.86 -2.44
CA GLU A 34 -11.53 3.25 -2.81
C GLU A 34 -11.42 4.15 -1.58
N HIS A 35 -12.34 4.04 -0.62
CA HIS A 35 -12.24 4.79 0.64
C HIS A 35 -10.95 4.46 1.41
N LEU A 36 -10.51 3.20 1.40
CA LEU A 36 -9.24 2.83 2.00
C LEU A 36 -8.07 3.50 1.27
N LYS A 37 -8.05 3.49 -0.06
CA LYS A 37 -7.00 4.15 -0.86
C LYS A 37 -6.94 5.65 -0.54
N GLU A 38 -8.08 6.34 -0.49
CA GLU A 38 -8.14 7.76 -0.13
C GLU A 38 -7.59 8.01 1.28
N HIS A 39 -7.94 7.16 2.24
CA HIS A 39 -7.44 7.25 3.61
C HIS A 39 -5.92 7.08 3.66
N LEU A 40 -5.38 6.06 2.97
CA LEU A 40 -3.94 5.81 2.91
C LEU A 40 -3.18 6.93 2.17
N GLN A 41 -3.81 7.57 1.19
CA GLN A 41 -3.25 8.73 0.51
C GLN A 41 -3.12 9.93 1.45
N ARG A 42 -4.09 10.15 2.35
CA ARG A 42 -3.98 11.17 3.42
C ARG A 42 -2.88 10.82 4.41
N VAL A 43 -2.82 9.57 4.86
CA VAL A 43 -1.75 9.09 5.75
C VAL A 43 -0.38 9.32 5.13
N SER A 44 -0.21 9.01 3.84
CA SER A 44 1.04 9.23 3.11
C SER A 44 1.49 10.70 3.15
N ILE A 45 0.55 11.64 3.00
CA ILE A 45 0.81 13.09 3.08
C ILE A 45 1.17 13.49 4.51
N GLU A 46 0.43 13.03 5.51
CA GLU A 46 0.64 13.38 6.93
C GLU A 46 2.00 12.93 7.45
N ILE A 47 2.45 11.74 7.07
CA ILE A 47 3.73 11.18 7.52
C ILE A 47 4.90 11.55 6.61
N GLY A 48 4.63 12.18 5.46
CA GLY A 48 5.65 12.54 4.45
C GLY A 48 6.35 11.33 3.82
N LYS A 49 5.71 10.15 3.80
CA LYS A 49 6.27 8.93 3.23
C LYS A 49 5.32 8.31 2.20
N PRO A 50 5.83 7.78 1.08
CA PRO A 50 5.04 6.99 0.16
C PRO A 50 4.36 5.80 0.86
N VAL A 51 3.09 5.57 0.55
CA VAL A 51 2.32 4.39 0.99
C VAL A 51 1.82 3.64 -0.23
N MET A 52 2.11 2.35 -0.31
CA MET A 52 1.65 1.48 -1.39
C MET A 52 0.66 0.45 -0.86
N VAL A 53 -0.39 0.19 -1.63
CA VAL A 53 -1.29 -0.93 -1.40
C VAL A 53 -0.99 -2.05 -2.39
N VAL A 54 -0.71 -3.25 -1.88
CA VAL A 54 -0.54 -4.46 -2.70
C VAL A 54 -1.54 -5.52 -2.26
N GLY A 55 -2.00 -6.35 -3.19
CA GLY A 55 -2.83 -7.51 -2.81
C GLY A 55 -2.09 -8.44 -1.86
N HIS A 56 -2.81 -9.14 -0.98
CA HIS A 56 -2.20 -10.07 0.00
C HIS A 56 -1.29 -11.11 -0.67
N GLY A 57 -1.61 -11.55 -1.88
CA GLY A 57 -0.79 -12.48 -2.68
C GLY A 57 0.28 -11.85 -3.57
N GLN A 58 0.36 -10.52 -3.62
CA GLN A 58 1.35 -9.84 -4.45
C GLN A 58 2.68 -9.65 -3.72
N SER A 59 3.78 -9.98 -4.38
CA SER A 59 5.12 -9.60 -3.96
C SER A 59 5.58 -8.32 -4.68
N ILE A 60 6.56 -7.62 -4.12
CA ILE A 60 7.14 -6.41 -4.74
C ILE A 60 7.74 -6.76 -6.11
N GLU A 61 8.27 -7.98 -6.28
CA GLU A 61 8.86 -8.40 -7.56
C GLU A 61 7.83 -8.44 -8.71
N GLN A 62 6.56 -8.62 -8.38
CA GLN A 62 5.44 -8.70 -9.32
C GLN A 62 4.90 -7.33 -9.75
N LEU A 63 5.40 -6.23 -9.18
CA LEU A 63 5.02 -4.88 -9.58
C LEU A 63 5.59 -4.56 -10.97
N ASN A 64 4.79 -3.85 -11.76
CA ASN A 64 5.25 -3.34 -13.05
C ASN A 64 6.12 -2.08 -12.87
N ASP A 65 6.78 -1.65 -13.95
CA ASP A 65 7.73 -0.53 -13.89
C ASP A 65 7.05 0.81 -13.59
N GLU A 66 5.79 1.00 -13.98
CA GLU A 66 5.02 2.20 -13.68
C GLU A 66 4.74 2.30 -12.18
N GLN A 67 4.32 1.20 -11.57
CA GLN A 67 4.12 1.07 -10.13
C GLN A 67 5.42 1.29 -9.38
N LEU A 68 6.54 0.69 -9.82
CA LEU A 68 7.84 0.89 -9.19
C LEU A 68 8.30 2.35 -9.24
N ARG A 69 8.14 3.04 -10.38
CA ARG A 69 8.48 4.47 -10.50
C ARG A 69 7.66 5.35 -9.58
N GLY A 70 6.37 5.05 -9.40
CA GLY A 70 5.51 5.74 -8.44
C GLY A 70 6.01 5.66 -6.99
N LEU A 71 6.92 4.72 -6.70
CA LEU A 71 7.53 4.49 -5.39
C LEU A 71 8.97 5.00 -5.31
N GLY A 72 9.48 5.63 -6.39
CA GLY A 72 10.90 5.98 -6.49
C GLY A 72 11.83 4.77 -6.63
N LEU A 73 11.29 3.61 -7.03
CA LEU A 73 12.05 2.37 -7.20
C LEU A 73 12.36 2.11 -8.68
N GLN A 74 13.50 1.48 -8.93
CA GLN A 74 13.90 1.00 -10.24
C GLN A 74 14.36 -0.46 -10.12
N ARG A 75 13.93 -1.31 -11.06
CA ARG A 75 14.43 -2.68 -11.17
C ARG A 75 15.86 -2.63 -11.72
N ILE A 76 16.80 -3.26 -11.03
CA ILE A 76 18.18 -3.42 -11.48
C ILE A 76 18.29 -4.85 -12.01
N SER A 77 18.39 -4.99 -13.33
CA SER A 77 18.57 -6.26 -14.05
C SER A 77 20.03 -6.51 -14.37
#